data_AF-A0A6A9TB65-F1
#
_entry.id   AF-A0A6A9TB65-F1
#
_cell.length_a   1.000
_cell.length_b   1.000
_cell.length_c   1.000
_cell.angle_alpha   90.00
_cell.angle_beta   90.00
_cell.angle_gamma   90.00
#
_symmetry.space_group_name_H-M   'P 1'
#
loop_
_entity.id
_entity.type
_entity.pdbx_description
1 polymer ?
#
loop_
_entity_poly.entity_id
_entity_poly.type
_entity_poly.pdbx_seq_one_letter_code
_entity_poly.pdbx_strand_id
1 'polypeptide(L)'
;PLAYLEFLTYGRSLAHSVFAFAICSLAVWWVARRVRGRWAAETLPERLRVVTPAAFAIGYVSHLLGDTYRFLLAGDLWAARFLLYPLFPVSESPADNVPPWIRLFRIYQEMGTHPQLNVIALAVVVFVGLRVRQYLISSPKA
;
A
#
# COMPACT_ATOMS: atom_id res chain seq x y z
N PRO A 1 -4.53 -0.24 14.96
CA PRO A 1 -5.38 -1.37 15.41
C PRO A 1 -4.60 -2.43 16.18
N LEU A 2 -3.56 -3.02 15.59
CA LEU A 2 -2.72 -4.01 16.26
C LEU A 2 -1.90 -3.44 17.42
N ALA A 3 -1.46 -2.17 17.33
CA ALA A 3 -0.79 -1.51 18.44
C ALA A 3 -1.70 -1.15 19.61
N TYR A 4 -2.96 -0.79 19.32
CA TYR A 4 -3.98 -0.60 20.35
C TYR A 4 -4.31 -1.91 21.09
N LEU A 5 -4.15 -3.06 20.43
CA LEU A 5 -4.33 -4.38 21.01
C LEU A 5 -3.02 -4.97 21.56
N GLU A 6 -1.95 -4.18 21.66
CA GLU A 6 -0.61 -4.56 22.15
C GLU A 6 0.09 -5.70 21.40
N PHE A 7 -0.50 -6.23 20.31
CA PHE A 7 0.14 -7.23 19.45
C PHE A 7 1.39 -6.70 18.73
N LEU A 8 1.50 -5.38 18.57
CA LEU A 8 2.66 -4.69 18.02
C LEU A 8 2.96 -3.48 18.89
N THR A 9 4.22 -3.24 19.24
CA THR A 9 4.60 -2.05 20.03
C THR A 9 4.27 -0.74 19.30
N TYR A 10 4.16 -0.74 17.97
CA TYR A 10 3.91 0.47 17.19
C TYR A 10 2.94 0.23 16.02
N GLY A 11 2.00 1.17 15.81
CA GLY A 11 0.97 1.05 14.78
C GLY A 11 1.50 1.28 13.35
N ARG A 12 2.65 1.97 13.24
CA ARG A 12 3.31 2.31 11.97
C ARG A 12 4.49 1.40 11.60
N SER A 13 5.09 0.63 12.51
CA SER A 13 6.41 0.04 12.21
C SER A 13 6.37 -1.25 11.37
N LEU A 14 5.46 -2.19 11.66
CA LEU A 14 5.52 -3.50 11.01
C LEU A 14 5.11 -3.41 9.53
N ALA A 15 3.91 -2.92 9.23
CA ALA A 15 3.35 -2.90 7.87
C ALA A 15 3.91 -1.80 6.95
N HIS A 16 4.85 -0.97 7.42
CA HIS A 16 5.47 0.12 6.66
C HIS A 16 7.00 -0.04 6.57
N SER A 17 7.48 -1.27 6.71
CA SER A 17 8.90 -1.59 6.64
C SER A 17 9.25 -2.36 5.37
N VAL A 18 10.49 -2.22 4.91
CA VAL A 18 11.04 -3.02 3.81
C VAL A 18 11.12 -4.50 4.19
N PHE A 19 11.28 -4.79 5.48
CA PHE A 19 11.24 -6.14 6.01
C PHE A 19 9.87 -6.82 5.79
N ALA A 20 8.79 -6.15 6.20
CA ALA A 20 7.45 -6.69 5.97
C ALA A 20 7.08 -6.71 4.48
N PHE A 21 7.52 -5.72 3.70
CA PHE A 21 7.43 -5.75 2.24
C PHE A 21 8.01 -7.05 1.68
N ALA A 22 9.24 -7.41 2.07
CA ALA A 22 9.92 -8.60 1.58
C ALA A 22 9.16 -9.88 1.96
N ILE A 23 8.76 -10.02 3.23
CA ILE A 23 8.03 -11.20 3.73
C ILE A 23 6.68 -11.34 3.02
N CYS A 24 5.89 -10.27 2.97
CA CYS A 24 4.57 -10.32 2.36
C CYS A 24 4.65 -10.56 0.85
N SER A 25 5.58 -9.92 0.14
CA SER A 25 5.77 -10.13 -1.30
C SER A 25 6.22 -11.55 -1.59
N LEU A 26 7.14 -12.10 -0.77
CA LEU A 26 7.57 -13.49 -0.88
C LEU A 26 6.42 -14.46 -0.62
N ALA A 27 5.59 -14.20 0.40
CA ALA A 27 4.42 -15.02 0.71
C ALA A 27 3.40 -15.01 -0.44
N VAL A 28 3.07 -13.84 -1.00
CA VAL A 28 2.16 -13.71 -2.14
C VAL A 28 2.72 -14.45 -3.37
N TRP A 29 4.01 -14.26 -3.67
CA TRP A 29 4.69 -14.97 -4.75
C TRP A 29 4.66 -16.49 -4.53
N TRP A 30 4.95 -16.94 -3.31
CA TRP A 30 4.97 -18.36 -2.97
C TRP A 30 3.59 -19.00 -3.10
N VAL A 31 2.54 -18.34 -2.61
CA VAL A 31 1.15 -18.79 -2.78
C VAL A 31 0.82 -18.87 -4.27
N ALA A 32 1.14 -17.84 -5.06
CA ALA A 32 0.90 -17.82 -6.50
C ALA A 32 1.63 -18.97 -7.23
N ARG A 33 2.82 -19.37 -6.75
CA ARG A 33 3.55 -20.55 -7.26
C ARG A 33 2.89 -21.86 -6.85
N ARG A 34 2.44 -21.98 -5.60
CA ARG A 34 1.79 -23.19 -5.06
C ARG A 34 0.47 -23.54 -5.73
N VAL A 35 -0.25 -22.54 -6.24
CA VAL A 35 -1.54 -22.73 -6.92
C VAL A 35 -1.41 -22.76 -8.45
N ARG A 36 -0.19 -22.81 -8.99
CA ARG A 36 0.06 -22.90 -10.43
C ARG A 36 -0.55 -24.19 -11.01
N GLY A 37 -1.21 -24.08 -12.15
CA GLY A 37 -1.81 -25.22 -12.86
C GLY A 37 -3.12 -25.72 -12.27
N ARG A 38 -3.69 -25.02 -11.27
CA ARG A 38 -5.02 -25.33 -10.73
C ARG A 38 -6.16 -24.88 -11.65
N TRP A 39 -5.89 -23.99 -12.59
CA TRP A 39 -6.86 -23.44 -13.52
C TRP A 39 -6.31 -23.46 -14.95
N ALA A 40 -7.22 -23.50 -15.93
CA ALA A 40 -6.86 -23.41 -17.34
C ALA A 40 -6.29 -22.03 -17.68
N ALA A 41 -5.37 -21.97 -18.66
CA ALA A 41 -4.58 -20.78 -19.00
C ALA A 41 -5.40 -19.52 -19.29
N GLU A 42 -6.57 -19.68 -19.92
CA GLU A 42 -7.44 -18.57 -20.33
C GLU A 42 -8.35 -18.05 -19.21
N THR A 43 -8.39 -18.73 -18.07
CA THR A 43 -9.35 -18.40 -17.00
C THR A 43 -8.91 -17.17 -16.21
N LEU A 44 -9.88 -16.39 -15.73
CA LEU A 44 -9.64 -15.23 -14.88
C LEU A 44 -8.76 -15.55 -13.64
N PRO A 45 -8.97 -16.66 -12.90
CA PRO A 45 -8.12 -17.00 -11.75
C PRO A 45 -6.66 -17.21 -12.11
N GLU A 46 -6.36 -17.82 -13.26
CA GLU A 46 -4.98 -18.02 -13.71
C GLU A 46 -4.33 -16.69 -14.10
N ARG A 47 -5.06 -15.81 -14.80
CA ARG A 47 -4.60 -14.45 -15.11
C ARG A 47 -4.28 -13.67 -13.84
N LEU A 48 -5.19 -13.70 -12.85
CA LEU A 48 -4.98 -13.06 -11.55
C LEU A 48 -3.77 -13.64 -10.82
N ARG A 49 -3.61 -14.96 -10.76
CA ARG A 49 -2.45 -15.62 -10.15
C ARG A 49 -1.13 -15.11 -10.71
N VAL A 50 -1.04 -14.91 -12.03
CA VAL A 50 0.17 -14.44 -12.71
C VAL A 50 0.49 -12.99 -12.36
N VAL A 51 -0.50 -12.09 -12.37
CA VAL A 51 -0.27 -10.65 -12.16
C VAL A 51 -0.20 -10.24 -10.69
N THR A 52 -0.84 -11.00 -9.79
CA THR A 52 -1.00 -10.63 -8.37
C THR A 52 0.32 -10.36 -7.65
N PRO A 53 1.39 -11.18 -7.78
CA PRO A 53 2.65 -10.92 -7.08
C PRO A 53 3.27 -9.57 -7.48
N ALA A 54 3.27 -9.24 -8.76
CA ALA A 54 3.82 -7.98 -9.26
C ALA A 54 2.94 -6.79 -8.83
N ALA A 55 1.62 -6.91 -8.98
CA ALA A 55 0.68 -5.87 -8.57
C ALA A 55 0.78 -5.57 -7.06
N PHE A 56 0.89 -6.62 -6.23
CA PHE A 56 1.09 -6.49 -4.80
C PHE A 56 2.40 -5.77 -4.48
N ALA A 57 3.52 -6.20 -5.07
CA ALA A 57 4.82 -5.60 -4.81
C ALA A 57 4.86 -4.12 -5.20
N ILE A 58 4.32 -3.77 -6.38
CA ILE A 58 4.23 -2.38 -6.85
C ILE A 58 3.35 -1.55 -5.91
N GLY A 59 2.20 -2.07 -5.51
CA GLY A 59 1.31 -1.39 -4.57
C GLY A 59 1.98 -1.12 -3.23
N TYR A 60 2.67 -2.11 -2.68
CA TYR A 60 3.38 -1.99 -1.40
C TYR A 60 4.55 -0.98 -1.50
N VAL A 61 5.37 -1.03 -2.56
CA VAL A 61 6.45 -0.04 -2.76
C VAL A 61 5.88 1.37 -2.90
N SER A 62 4.79 1.53 -3.66
CA SER A 62 4.12 2.82 -3.82
C SER A 62 3.62 3.36 -2.47
N HIS A 63 3.10 2.47 -1.61
CA HIS A 63 2.70 2.79 -0.25
C HIS A 63 3.88 3.28 0.60
N LEU A 64 5.00 2.55 0.60
CA LEU A 64 6.22 2.95 1.32
C LEU A 64 6.78 4.29 0.83
N LEU A 65 6.77 4.53 -0.48
CA LEU A 65 7.16 5.82 -1.06
C LEU A 65 6.22 6.94 -0.60
N GLY A 66 4.91 6.69 -0.57
CA GLY A 66 3.91 7.62 -0.08
C GLY A 66 4.13 8.03 1.39
N ASP A 67 4.60 7.11 2.22
CA ASP A 67 4.89 7.39 3.63
C ASP A 67 6.22 8.13 3.84
N THR A 68 7.14 8.05 2.89
CA THR A 68 8.54 8.47 3.08
C THR A 68 8.95 9.69 2.28
N TYR A 69 8.24 10.01 1.18
CA TYR A 69 8.69 11.05 0.25
C TYR A 69 8.94 12.41 0.93
N ARG A 70 8.12 12.80 1.92
CA ARG A 70 8.32 14.08 2.64
C ARG A 70 9.60 14.09 3.45
N PHE A 71 9.92 13.00 4.14
CA PHE A 71 11.15 12.88 4.93
C PHE A 71 12.37 12.87 4.02
N LEU A 72 12.29 12.18 2.87
CA LEU A 72 13.35 12.15 1.87
C LEU A 72 13.60 13.54 1.26
N LEU A 73 12.53 14.26 0.90
CA LEU A 73 12.63 15.62 0.36
C LEU A 73 13.14 16.63 1.41
N ALA A 74 12.84 16.40 2.69
CA ALA A 74 13.33 17.22 3.80
C ALA A 74 14.76 16.85 4.26
N GLY A 75 15.35 15.77 3.72
CA GLY A 75 16.64 15.24 4.18
C GLY A 75 16.60 14.59 5.57
N ASP A 76 15.43 14.40 6.17
CA ASP A 76 15.25 13.81 7.50
C ASP A 76 15.20 12.28 7.43
N LEU A 77 16.35 11.67 7.14
CA LEU A 77 16.49 10.21 7.07
C LEU A 77 16.23 9.53 8.42
N TRP A 78 16.42 10.26 9.52
CA TRP A 78 16.18 9.72 10.87
C TRP A 78 14.69 9.52 11.14
N ALA A 79 13.83 10.42 10.68
CA ALA A 79 12.38 10.23 10.71
C ALA A 79 11.93 9.05 9.83
N ALA A 80 12.64 8.73 8.75
CA ALA A 80 12.34 7.61 7.85
C ALA A 80 12.83 6.23 8.37
N ARG A 81 13.47 6.14 9.53
CA ARG A 81 14.06 4.89 10.07
C ARG A 81 13.06 3.74 10.27
N PHE A 82 11.75 4.04 10.31
CA PHE A 82 10.70 3.02 10.37
C PHE A 82 10.74 2.06 9.17
N LEU A 83 11.27 2.50 8.02
CA LEU A 83 11.49 1.65 6.85
C LEU A 83 12.38 0.44 7.16
N LEU A 84 13.32 0.61 8.09
CA LEU A 84 14.33 -0.38 8.46
C LEU A 84 13.92 -1.21 9.68
N TYR A 85 12.70 -1.09 10.18
CA TYR A 85 12.19 -1.99 11.21
C TYR A 85 12.37 -3.46 10.77
N PRO A 86 12.81 -4.39 11.64
CA PRO A 86 13.03 -4.23 13.09
C PRO A 86 14.44 -3.79 13.51
N LEU A 87 15.32 -3.39 12.60
CA LEU A 87 16.70 -3.00 12.93
C LEU A 87 16.77 -1.75 13.82
N PHE A 88 15.82 -0.84 13.66
CA PHE A 88 15.70 0.37 14.47
C PHE A 88 14.35 0.45 15.19
N PRO A 89 14.32 0.81 16.48
CA PRO A 89 13.07 1.07 17.18
C PRO A 89 12.41 2.34 16.64
N VAL A 90 11.09 2.28 16.49
CA VAL A 90 10.28 3.40 16.01
C VAL A 90 9.72 4.12 17.22
N SER A 91 9.61 5.45 17.16
CA SER A 91 9.02 6.24 18.25
C SER A 91 7.51 6.05 18.31
N GLU A 92 6.96 5.98 19.53
CA GLU A 92 5.52 5.88 19.78
C GLU A 92 4.76 7.04 19.14
N SER A 93 3.64 6.72 18.50
CA SER A 93 2.71 7.73 18.01
C SER A 93 1.63 7.96 19.06
N PRO A 94 1.26 9.22 19.39
CA PRO A 94 0.08 9.50 20.22
C PRO A 94 -1.21 8.86 19.67
N ALA A 95 -1.26 8.62 18.34
CA ALA A 95 -2.38 7.95 17.67
C ALA A 95 -2.43 6.43 17.87
N ASP A 96 -1.39 5.82 18.45
CA ASP A 96 -1.34 4.38 18.74
C ASP A 96 -2.22 4.01 19.95
N ASN A 97 -2.43 4.96 20.88
CA ASN A 97 -3.27 4.79 22.07
C ASN A 97 -4.76 5.13 21.84
N VAL A 98 -5.12 5.57 20.62
CA VAL A 98 -6.51 5.92 20.29
C VAL A 98 -7.23 4.69 19.71
N PRO A 99 -8.38 4.30 20.27
CA PRO A 99 -9.16 3.19 19.74
C PRO A 99 -9.48 3.36 18.25
N PRO A 100 -9.36 2.29 17.42
CA PRO A 100 -9.53 2.38 15.98
C PRO A 100 -10.87 2.97 15.52
N TRP A 101 -11.95 2.68 16.25
CA TRP A 101 -13.29 3.19 15.95
C TRP A 101 -13.43 4.70 16.19
N ILE A 102 -12.78 5.25 17.21
CA ILE A 102 -12.77 6.70 17.47
C ILE A 102 -12.03 7.44 16.35
N ARG A 103 -10.91 6.90 15.86
CA ARG A 103 -10.20 7.47 14.71
C ARG A 103 -11.06 7.45 13.46
N LEU A 104 -11.77 6.35 13.21
CA LEU A 104 -12.67 6.24 12.08
C LEU A 104 -13.79 7.29 12.15
N PHE A 105 -14.40 7.47 13.33
CA PHE A 105 -15.41 8.49 13.58
C PHE A 105 -14.89 9.91 13.29
N ARG A 106 -13.67 10.22 13.78
CA ARG A 106 -13.03 11.53 13.54
C ARG A 106 -12.73 11.77 12.06
N ILE A 107 -12.27 10.75 11.33
CA ILE A 107 -12.03 10.83 9.87
C ILE A 107 -13.33 11.15 9.12
N TYR A 108 -14.44 10.53 9.50
CA TYR A 108 -15.75 10.79 8.88
C TYR A 108 -16.34 12.16 9.27
N GLN A 109 -16.00 12.69 10.44
CA GLN A 109 -16.46 14.01 10.88
C GLN A 109 -15.65 15.17 10.27
N GLU A 110 -14.37 14.96 9.97
CA GLU A 110 -13.45 16.00 9.46
C GLU A 110 -12.95 15.70 8.03
N MET A 111 -13.82 15.16 7.17
CA MET A 111 -13.43 14.76 5.80
C MET A 111 -12.76 15.87 4.98
N GLY A 112 -13.07 17.15 5.24
CA GLY A 112 -12.56 18.29 4.49
C GLY A 112 -11.07 18.63 4.71
N THR A 113 -10.43 18.13 5.78
CA THR A 113 -9.03 18.45 6.11
C THR A 113 -8.05 17.34 5.73
N HIS A 114 -8.55 16.22 5.18
CA HIS A 114 -7.73 15.06 4.92
C HIS A 114 -7.11 15.07 3.51
N PRO A 115 -5.76 14.97 3.39
CA PRO A 115 -5.06 14.97 2.09
C PRO A 115 -5.37 13.75 1.21
N GLN A 116 -6.09 12.76 1.75
CA GLN A 116 -6.49 11.54 1.06
C GLN A 116 -7.44 11.81 -0.11
N LEU A 117 -8.31 12.84 -0.02
CA LEU A 117 -9.21 13.21 -1.11
C LEU A 117 -8.46 13.64 -2.37
N ASN A 118 -7.37 14.40 -2.22
CA ASN A 118 -6.53 14.82 -3.33
C ASN A 118 -5.82 13.64 -4.00
N VAL A 119 -5.35 12.66 -3.20
CA VAL A 119 -4.71 11.44 -3.71
C VAL A 119 -5.73 10.54 -4.42
N ILE A 120 -6.94 10.40 -3.90
CA ILE A 120 -8.03 9.67 -4.54
C ILE A 120 -8.40 10.34 -5.87
N ALA A 121 -8.57 11.66 -5.87
CA ALA A 121 -8.86 12.42 -7.09
C ALA A 121 -7.76 12.24 -8.15
N LEU A 122 -6.48 12.34 -7.75
CA LEU A 122 -5.35 12.10 -8.64
C LEU A 122 -5.37 10.67 -9.19
N ALA A 123 -5.61 9.66 -8.34
CA ALA A 123 -5.68 8.26 -8.75
C ALA A 123 -6.81 8.03 -9.77
N VAL A 124 -7.99 8.63 -9.56
CA VAL A 124 -9.11 8.59 -10.49
C VAL A 124 -8.73 9.24 -11.82
N VAL A 125 -8.12 10.43 -11.80
CA VAL A 125 -7.67 11.14 -13.01
C VAL A 125 -6.66 10.31 -13.81
N VAL A 126 -5.66 9.74 -13.13
CA VAL A 126 -4.66 8.88 -13.78
C VAL A 126 -5.32 7.63 -14.36
N PHE A 127 -6.20 6.97 -13.62
CA PHE A 127 -6.89 5.76 -14.08
C PHE A 127 -7.76 6.03 -15.31
N VAL A 128 -8.60 7.07 -15.25
CA VAL A 128 -9.46 7.47 -16.36
C VAL A 128 -8.62 7.88 -17.57
N GLY A 129 -7.57 8.69 -17.36
CA GLY A 129 -6.67 9.12 -18.43
C GLY A 129 -5.98 7.95 -19.13
N LEU A 130 -5.47 6.97 -18.37
CA LEU A 130 -4.89 5.76 -18.94
C LEU A 130 -5.93 4.93 -19.71
N ARG A 131 -7.16 4.85 -19.20
CA ARG A 131 -8.25 4.10 -19.86
C ARG A 131 -8.70 4.74 -21.17
N VAL A 132 -8.86 6.07 -21.18
CA VAL A 132 -9.17 6.84 -22.39
C VAL A 132 -8.04 6.69 -23.42
N ARG A 133 -6.78 6.82 -22.99
CA ARG A 133 -5.64 6.64 -23.89
C ARG A 133 -5.61 5.24 -24.51
N GLN A 134 -5.84 4.18 -23.73
CA GLN A 134 -5.93 2.82 -24.26
C GLN A 134 -7.06 2.69 -25.28
N TYR A 135 -8.25 3.21 -24.99
CA TYR A 135 -9.37 3.19 -25.92
C TYR A 135 -9.06 3.90 -27.24
N LEU A 136 -8.40 5.07 -27.19
CA LEU A 136 -8.00 5.83 -28.36
C LEU A 136 -6.93 5.12 -29.19
N ILE A 137 -5.98 4.43 -28.56
CA ILE A 137 -4.93 3.66 -29.26
C ILE A 137 -5.51 2.38 -29.88
N SER A 138 -6.47 1.75 -29.22
CA SER A 138 -7.11 0.49 -29.67
C SER A 138 -8.26 0.71 -30.66
N SER A 139 -8.70 1.94 -30.88
CA SER A 139 -9.71 2.26 -31.89
C SER A 139 -9.07 2.25 -33.28
N PRO A 140 -9.58 1.47 -34.25
CA PRO A 140 -9.08 1.53 -35.62
C PRO A 140 -9.30 2.94 -36.17
N LYS A 141 -8.27 3.50 -36.83
CA LYS A 141 -8.43 4.74 -37.58
C LYS A 141 -9.46 4.49 -38.69
N ALA A 142 -10.59 5.19 -38.62
CA ALA A 142 -11.56 5.23 -39.71
C ALA A 142 -10.95 5.91 -40.95
#